data_AF-A0A3D0FNP9-F1
#
_entry.id   AF-A0A3D0FNP9-F1
#
_cell.length_a   1.000
_cell.length_b   1.000
_cell.length_c   1.000
_cell.angle_alpha   90.00
_cell.angle_beta   90.00
_cell.angle_gamma   90.00
#
_symmetry.space_group_name_H-M   'P 1'
#
loop_
_entity.id
_entity.type
_entity.pdbx_description
1 polymer ?
#
loop_
_entity_poly.entity_id
_entity_poly.type
_entity_poly.pdbx_seq_one_letter_code
_entity_poly.pdbx_strand_id
1 'polypeptide(L)'
;MPQHHDIRERYASDGIENGVFYVPLAYLYRVRLGTVGKMLSWLFIYLLPCVFYAWCAAGTEVEWWRFMAQMLLVFMAVITVYELGYIFNDTYATRREAQPAIRLYQHNFDHFYSHVPHIVATRLVCAATFMALLYICCDATQTYWLAASAVALIIPLFAVYNLWRTKWNVMLYPVLLFSRYIPYLLLYDTSWQYVALLFFSVPGLSMLERYSMPRHRFAMMRWLIPDEQSKTRFRVIYYTLALMALMILHVVRGLPLILAAPYCVLWAYRIAIMLYVRHHTPRNYLNG
;
A
#
# COMPACT_ATOMS: atom_id res chain seq x y z
N MET A 1 -33.54 3.81 11.17
CA MET A 1 -33.07 3.29 9.87
C MET A 1 -32.89 4.49 8.95
N PRO A 2 -31.67 4.89 8.55
CA PRO A 2 -31.49 6.01 7.65
C PRO A 2 -31.88 5.60 6.23
N GLN A 3 -32.61 6.48 5.55
CA GLN A 3 -33.18 6.31 4.22
C GLN A 3 -32.11 5.98 3.17
N HIS A 4 -32.41 4.99 2.32
CA HIS A 4 -31.66 4.63 1.13
C HIS A 4 -31.71 5.78 0.11
N HIS A 5 -30.71 6.66 0.14
CA HIS A 5 -30.38 7.40 -1.08
C HIS A 5 -29.89 6.40 -2.14
N ASP A 6 -30.28 6.61 -3.39
CA ASP A 6 -29.92 5.79 -4.55
C ASP A 6 -28.40 5.84 -4.78
N ILE A 7 -27.69 4.90 -4.15
CA ILE A 7 -26.24 4.79 -4.23
C ILE A 7 -25.89 4.01 -5.50
N ARG A 8 -25.55 4.73 -6.57
CA ARG A 8 -25.05 4.10 -7.80
C ARG A 8 -23.66 3.49 -7.59
N GLU A 9 -23.52 2.21 -7.93
CA GLU A 9 -22.32 1.37 -7.81
C GLU A 9 -21.25 1.78 -8.84
N ARG A 10 -20.65 2.96 -8.63
CA ARG A 10 -19.84 3.63 -9.65
C ARG A 10 -18.50 2.94 -9.96
N TYR A 11 -18.04 2.06 -9.08
CA TYR A 11 -16.72 1.40 -9.17
C TYR A 11 -16.74 -0.09 -8.79
N ALA A 12 -17.92 -0.73 -8.74
CA ALA A 12 -18.00 -2.15 -8.44
C ALA A 12 -17.43 -3.00 -9.59
N SER A 13 -16.68 -4.04 -9.26
CA SER A 13 -16.22 -5.04 -10.24
C SER A 13 -17.28 -6.13 -10.41
N ASP A 14 -17.46 -6.66 -11.62
CA ASP A 14 -18.51 -7.66 -11.87
C ASP A 14 -18.28 -8.95 -11.07
N GLY A 15 -19.37 -9.49 -10.49
CA GLY A 15 -19.39 -10.83 -9.89
C GLY A 15 -18.54 -11.00 -8.63
N ILE A 16 -18.61 -10.08 -7.66
CA ILE A 16 -17.91 -10.22 -6.37
C ILE A 16 -18.56 -11.33 -5.53
N GLU A 17 -17.91 -12.48 -5.45
CA GLU A 17 -18.27 -13.62 -4.60
C GLU A 17 -18.01 -13.34 -3.11
N ASN A 18 -18.76 -14.01 -2.23
CA ASN A 18 -18.63 -13.86 -0.77
C ASN A 18 -17.26 -14.31 -0.23
N GLY A 19 -16.62 -15.31 -0.86
CA GLY A 19 -15.30 -15.80 -0.46
C GLY A 19 -14.20 -14.73 -0.49
N VAL A 20 -14.39 -13.67 -1.28
CA VAL A 20 -13.46 -12.53 -1.42
C VAL A 20 -13.22 -11.82 -0.07
N PHE A 21 -14.18 -11.84 0.85
CA PHE A 21 -14.03 -11.22 2.17
C PHE A 21 -13.09 -12.00 3.09
N TYR A 22 -12.88 -13.30 2.84
CA TYR A 22 -12.14 -14.19 3.75
C TYR A 22 -10.71 -14.46 3.28
N VAL A 23 -10.50 -14.62 1.98
CA VAL A 23 -9.21 -15.06 1.43
C VAL A 23 -8.22 -13.89 1.32
N PRO A 24 -7.00 -14.00 1.87
CA PRO A 24 -5.92 -13.03 1.64
C PRO A 24 -5.70 -12.74 0.17
N LEU A 25 -5.42 -11.47 -0.17
CA LEU A 25 -5.25 -10.92 -1.53
C LEU A 25 -6.50 -10.87 -2.40
N ALA A 26 -7.55 -11.65 -2.10
CA ALA A 26 -8.74 -11.72 -2.94
C ALA A 26 -9.47 -10.39 -3.00
N TYR A 27 -9.57 -9.67 -1.87
CA TYR A 27 -10.28 -8.39 -1.79
C TYR A 27 -9.55 -7.29 -2.54
N LEU A 28 -8.23 -7.20 -2.37
CA LEU A 28 -7.34 -6.31 -3.10
C LEU A 28 -7.45 -6.57 -4.61
N TYR A 29 -7.40 -7.84 -5.02
CA TYR A 29 -7.51 -8.20 -6.42
C TYR A 29 -8.87 -7.84 -7.01
N ARG A 30 -9.95 -8.42 -6.46
CA ARG A 30 -11.29 -8.33 -7.04
C ARG A 30 -11.91 -6.95 -6.87
N VAL A 31 -11.81 -6.34 -5.68
CA VAL A 31 -12.54 -5.10 -5.36
C VAL A 31 -11.72 -3.85 -5.61
N ARG A 32 -10.39 -3.88 -5.37
CA ARG A 32 -9.57 -2.66 -5.44
C ARG A 32 -8.85 -2.47 -6.77
N LEU A 33 -8.32 -3.54 -7.37
CA LEU A 33 -7.48 -3.46 -8.57
C LEU A 33 -8.20 -3.89 -9.85
N GLY A 34 -9.00 -4.96 -9.79
CA GLY A 34 -9.87 -5.44 -10.85
C GLY A 34 -9.19 -6.10 -12.06
N THR A 35 -7.86 -5.98 -12.22
CA THR A 35 -7.13 -6.56 -13.36
C THR A 35 -5.76 -7.10 -12.94
N VAL A 36 -5.30 -8.15 -13.62
CA VAL A 36 -3.97 -8.76 -13.40
C VAL A 36 -2.84 -7.75 -13.62
N GLY A 37 -2.93 -6.91 -14.67
CA GLY A 37 -1.92 -5.89 -14.95
C GLY A 37 -1.77 -4.87 -13.81
N LYS A 38 -2.89 -4.42 -13.22
CA LYS A 38 -2.86 -3.54 -12.04
C LYS A 38 -2.31 -4.24 -10.80
N MET A 39 -2.63 -5.53 -10.61
CA MET A 39 -2.05 -6.34 -9.52
C MET A 39 -0.55 -6.49 -9.65
N LEU A 40 -0.04 -6.89 -10.82
CA LEU A 40 1.39 -7.04 -11.06
C LEU A 40 2.14 -5.71 -10.91
N SER A 41 1.60 -4.62 -11.46
CA SER A 41 2.17 -3.29 -11.25
C SER A 41 2.19 -2.91 -9.77
N TRP A 42 1.12 -3.19 -9.03
CA TRP A 42 1.02 -2.83 -7.62
C TRP A 42 2.03 -3.64 -6.80
N LEU A 43 2.10 -4.97 -7.01
CA LEU A 43 3.09 -5.85 -6.38
C LEU A 43 4.51 -5.39 -6.67
N PHE A 44 4.82 -5.07 -7.91
CA PHE A 44 6.15 -4.59 -8.30
C PHE A 44 6.52 -3.30 -7.58
N ILE A 45 5.67 -2.27 -7.63
CA ILE A 45 5.93 -0.98 -6.96
C ILE A 45 6.03 -1.16 -5.45
N TYR A 46 5.20 -2.04 -4.88
CA TYR A 46 5.12 -2.25 -3.44
C TYR A 46 6.29 -3.08 -2.90
N LEU A 47 6.51 -4.27 -3.44
CA LEU A 47 7.46 -5.25 -2.91
C LEU A 47 8.90 -4.92 -3.27
N LEU A 48 9.18 -4.31 -4.42
CA LEU A 48 10.55 -4.01 -4.84
C LEU A 48 11.35 -3.25 -3.77
N PRO A 49 10.91 -2.07 -3.27
CA PRO A 49 11.67 -1.35 -2.26
C PRO A 49 11.66 -2.08 -0.91
N CYS A 50 10.56 -2.75 -0.53
CA CYS A 50 10.49 -3.51 0.72
C CYS A 50 11.53 -4.62 0.76
N VAL A 51 11.53 -5.50 -0.25
CA VAL A 51 12.45 -6.63 -0.37
C VAL A 51 13.89 -6.15 -0.53
N PHE A 52 14.12 -5.12 -1.35
CA PHE A 52 15.48 -4.62 -1.57
C PHE A 52 16.12 -4.05 -0.29
N TYR A 53 15.41 -3.17 0.44
CA TYR A 53 15.97 -2.59 1.65
C TYR A 53 15.98 -3.57 2.82
N ALA A 54 15.03 -4.51 2.88
CA ALA A 54 15.09 -5.62 3.83
C ALA A 54 16.30 -6.53 3.58
N TRP A 55 16.65 -6.81 2.33
CA TRP A 55 17.86 -7.56 1.97
C TRP A 55 19.13 -6.82 2.40
N CYS A 56 19.20 -5.51 2.15
CA CYS A 56 20.32 -4.68 2.60
C CYS A 56 20.45 -4.65 4.13
N ALA A 57 19.34 -4.74 4.86
CA ALA A 57 19.33 -4.80 6.32
C ALA A 57 19.70 -6.20 6.85
N ALA A 58 19.26 -7.27 6.17
CA ALA A 58 19.58 -8.65 6.54
C ALA A 58 21.08 -8.98 6.39
N GLY A 59 21.79 -8.29 5.50
CA GLY A 59 23.20 -8.51 5.28
C GLY A 59 23.50 -9.93 4.76
N THR A 60 24.62 -10.50 5.19
CA THR A 60 25.05 -11.86 4.81
C THR A 60 24.61 -12.94 5.79
N GLU A 61 23.82 -12.59 6.81
CA GLU A 61 23.49 -13.49 7.92
C GLU A 61 22.36 -14.47 7.57
N VAL A 62 21.58 -14.17 6.54
CA VAL A 62 20.36 -14.94 6.19
C VAL A 62 20.51 -15.58 4.82
N GLU A 63 20.31 -16.89 4.76
CA GLU A 63 20.26 -17.64 3.50
C GLU A 63 19.11 -17.11 2.61
N TRP A 64 19.37 -17.00 1.30
CA TRP A 64 18.42 -16.42 0.36
C TRP A 64 17.01 -17.04 0.41
N TRP A 65 16.91 -18.36 0.54
CA TRP A 65 15.61 -19.03 0.60
C TRP A 65 14.84 -18.71 1.88
N ARG A 66 15.54 -18.59 3.03
CA ARG A 66 14.95 -18.17 4.31
C ARG A 66 14.46 -16.73 4.22
N PHE A 67 15.28 -15.85 3.66
CA PHE A 67 14.92 -14.45 3.42
C PHE A 67 13.64 -14.34 2.56
N MET A 68 13.57 -15.06 1.45
CA MET A 68 12.38 -15.09 0.59
C MET A 68 11.14 -15.63 1.31
N ALA A 69 11.28 -16.69 2.12
CA ALA A 69 10.19 -17.20 2.94
C ALA A 69 9.71 -16.17 3.97
N GLN A 70 10.63 -15.47 4.65
CA GLN A 70 10.32 -14.40 5.59
C GLN A 70 9.55 -13.25 4.91
N MET A 71 10.01 -12.81 3.73
CA MET A 71 9.34 -11.75 2.95
C MET A 71 7.92 -12.16 2.54
N LEU A 72 7.72 -13.41 2.11
CA LEU A 72 6.40 -13.92 1.71
C LEU A 72 5.45 -13.99 2.91
N LEU A 73 5.89 -14.49 4.06
CA LEU A 73 5.06 -14.63 5.25
C LEU A 73 4.66 -13.26 5.82
N VAL A 74 5.59 -12.32 5.92
CA VAL A 74 5.28 -10.94 6.33
C VAL A 74 4.36 -10.26 5.31
N PHE A 75 4.57 -10.47 4.02
CA PHE A 75 3.66 -9.95 2.99
C PHE A 75 2.23 -10.46 3.19
N MET A 76 2.05 -11.76 3.40
CA MET A 76 0.74 -12.35 3.61
C MET A 76 0.10 -11.85 4.90
N ALA A 77 0.85 -11.72 6.00
CA ALA A 77 0.36 -11.16 7.25
C ALA A 77 -0.08 -9.70 7.10
N VAL A 78 0.79 -8.85 6.55
CA VAL A 78 0.53 -7.42 6.32
C VAL A 78 -0.70 -7.23 5.45
N ILE A 79 -0.80 -7.94 4.32
CA ILE A 79 -1.93 -7.76 3.41
C ILE A 79 -3.23 -8.28 4.00
N THR A 80 -3.20 -9.39 4.73
CA THR A 80 -4.40 -9.91 5.39
C THR A 80 -4.99 -8.88 6.36
N VAL A 81 -4.15 -8.23 7.16
CA VAL A 81 -4.57 -7.19 8.10
C VAL A 81 -4.97 -5.90 7.38
N TYR A 82 -4.21 -5.49 6.36
CA TYR A 82 -4.47 -4.26 5.62
C TYR A 82 -5.77 -4.33 4.79
N GLU A 83 -6.08 -5.50 4.22
CA GLU A 83 -7.35 -5.77 3.52
C GLU A 83 -8.55 -5.69 4.47
N LEU A 84 -8.41 -6.07 5.73
CA LEU A 84 -9.48 -5.88 6.72
C LEU A 84 -9.84 -4.39 6.83
N GLY A 85 -8.84 -3.52 6.88
CA GLY A 85 -9.03 -2.07 6.85
C GLY A 85 -9.73 -1.58 5.58
N TYR A 86 -9.41 -2.16 4.41
CA TYR A 86 -10.10 -1.88 3.15
C TYR A 86 -11.56 -2.31 3.16
N ILE A 87 -11.87 -3.51 3.66
CA ILE A 87 -13.23 -4.01 3.79
C ILE A 87 -14.05 -3.03 4.63
N PHE A 88 -13.59 -2.67 5.83
CA PHE A 88 -14.29 -1.72 6.70
C PHE A 88 -14.39 -0.31 6.10
N ASN A 89 -13.37 0.13 5.36
CA ASN A 89 -13.41 1.40 4.65
C ASN A 89 -14.54 1.42 3.61
N ASP A 90 -14.67 0.34 2.83
CA ASP A 90 -15.63 0.25 1.72
C ASP A 90 -17.06 -0.07 2.20
N THR A 91 -17.20 -0.73 3.36
CA THR A 91 -18.51 -1.08 3.93
C THR A 91 -19.08 0.00 4.86
N TYR A 92 -18.29 0.51 5.81
CA TYR A 92 -18.76 1.47 6.81
C TYR A 92 -18.37 2.91 6.48
N ALA A 93 -17.09 3.15 6.22
CA ALA A 93 -16.55 4.51 6.24
C ALA A 93 -16.95 5.33 5.01
N THR A 94 -16.99 4.69 3.83
CA THR A 94 -17.34 5.33 2.56
C THR A 94 -18.79 5.86 2.55
N ARG A 95 -19.71 5.22 3.29
CA ARG A 95 -21.10 5.66 3.40
C ARG A 95 -21.28 6.98 4.15
N ARG A 96 -20.28 7.40 4.94
CA ARG A 96 -20.29 8.67 5.69
C ARG A 96 -19.71 9.83 4.89
N GLU A 97 -19.30 9.60 3.65
CA GLU A 97 -18.69 10.62 2.80
C GLU A 97 -19.74 11.42 2.04
N ALA A 98 -19.50 12.72 1.86
CA ALA A 98 -20.37 13.59 1.06
C ALA A 98 -20.49 13.12 -0.41
N GLN A 99 -19.47 12.44 -0.94
CA GLN A 99 -19.46 11.83 -2.26
C GLN A 99 -18.87 10.41 -2.17
N PRO A 100 -19.70 9.39 -1.91
CA PRO A 100 -19.23 8.04 -1.62
C PRO A 100 -18.69 7.34 -2.87
N ALA A 101 -17.50 6.76 -2.76
CA ALA A 101 -16.86 5.96 -3.82
C ALA A 101 -17.18 4.47 -3.64
N ILE A 102 -18.39 4.07 -4.06
CA ILE A 102 -18.96 2.75 -3.79
C ILE A 102 -18.38 1.70 -4.73
N ARG A 103 -17.85 0.63 -4.16
CA ARG A 103 -17.12 -0.46 -4.86
C ARG A 103 -17.76 -1.84 -4.68
N LEU A 104 -18.88 -1.91 -3.98
CA LEU A 104 -19.56 -3.16 -3.61
C LEU A 104 -21.02 -3.07 -4.04
N TYR A 105 -21.58 -4.23 -4.38
CA TYR A 105 -23.00 -4.38 -4.65
C TYR A 105 -23.82 -4.52 -3.36
N GLN A 106 -25.13 -4.29 -3.43
CA GLN A 106 -26.03 -4.44 -2.27
C GLN A 106 -25.91 -5.83 -1.60
N HIS A 107 -25.86 -6.92 -2.38
CA HIS A 107 -25.74 -8.28 -1.82
C HIS A 107 -24.41 -8.48 -1.06
N ASN A 108 -23.34 -7.80 -1.46
CA ASN A 108 -22.07 -7.87 -0.75
C ASN A 108 -22.14 -7.17 0.61
N PHE A 109 -22.90 -6.06 0.70
CA PHE A 109 -23.16 -5.41 1.99
C PHE A 109 -23.99 -6.30 2.90
N ASP A 110 -25.04 -6.92 2.38
CA ASP A 110 -25.91 -7.81 3.16
C ASP A 110 -25.12 -9.01 3.71
N HIS A 111 -24.26 -9.60 2.88
CA HIS A 111 -23.33 -10.65 3.31
C HIS A 111 -22.35 -10.16 4.39
N PHE A 112 -21.71 -9.01 4.16
CA PHE A 112 -20.76 -8.45 5.13
C PHE A 112 -21.41 -8.21 6.49
N TYR A 113 -22.56 -7.53 6.54
CA TYR A 113 -23.22 -7.19 7.80
C TYR A 113 -23.72 -8.41 8.57
N SER A 114 -24.10 -9.48 7.87
CA SER A 114 -24.49 -10.74 8.50
C SER A 114 -23.29 -11.56 9.01
N HIS A 115 -22.07 -11.32 8.51
CA HIS A 115 -20.89 -12.16 8.79
C HIS A 115 -19.68 -11.41 9.35
N VAL A 116 -19.81 -10.15 9.79
CA VAL A 116 -18.68 -9.34 10.28
C VAL A 116 -17.77 -10.07 11.28
N PRO A 117 -18.29 -10.75 12.34
CA PRO A 117 -17.43 -11.42 13.30
C PRO A 117 -16.60 -12.55 12.66
N HIS A 118 -17.20 -13.31 11.75
CA HIS A 118 -16.54 -14.40 11.04
C HIS A 118 -15.45 -13.88 10.10
N ILE A 119 -15.75 -12.84 9.32
CA ILE A 119 -14.78 -12.20 8.41
C ILE A 119 -13.57 -11.70 9.21
N VAL A 120 -13.81 -10.98 10.31
CA VAL A 120 -12.74 -10.47 11.19
C VAL A 120 -11.94 -11.63 11.78
N ALA A 121 -12.61 -12.63 12.37
CA ALA A 121 -11.94 -13.76 13.01
C ALA A 121 -11.06 -14.53 12.02
N THR A 122 -11.56 -14.87 10.83
CA THR A 122 -10.77 -15.57 9.80
C THR A 122 -9.53 -14.76 9.41
N ARG A 123 -9.66 -13.44 9.20
CA ARG A 123 -8.52 -12.58 8.83
C ARG A 123 -7.47 -12.51 9.94
N LEU A 124 -7.89 -12.37 11.19
CA LEU A 124 -6.98 -12.33 12.33
C LEU A 124 -6.28 -13.68 12.54
N VAL A 125 -7.02 -14.80 12.40
CA VAL A 125 -6.43 -16.14 12.47
C VAL A 125 -5.41 -16.33 11.34
N CYS A 126 -5.74 -16.01 10.08
CA CYS A 126 -4.79 -16.10 8.98
C CYS A 126 -3.53 -15.27 9.21
N ALA A 127 -3.67 -14.00 9.64
CA ALA A 127 -2.52 -13.14 9.93
C ALA A 127 -1.66 -13.71 11.07
N ALA A 128 -2.30 -14.19 12.15
CA ALA A 128 -1.61 -14.84 13.26
C ALA A 128 -0.90 -16.13 12.83
N THR A 129 -1.51 -16.93 11.95
CA THR A 129 -0.87 -18.12 11.37
C THR A 129 0.37 -17.76 10.57
N PHE A 130 0.32 -16.74 9.70
CA PHE A 130 1.51 -16.31 8.96
C PHE A 130 2.64 -15.81 9.86
N MET A 131 2.31 -15.05 10.91
CA MET A 131 3.30 -14.60 11.89
C MET A 131 3.85 -15.76 12.72
N ALA A 132 3.02 -16.73 13.11
CA ALA A 132 3.46 -17.92 13.83
C ALA A 132 4.38 -18.80 12.96
N LEU A 133 4.05 -19.01 11.69
CA LEU A 133 4.91 -19.70 10.74
C LEU A 133 6.25 -18.99 10.55
N LEU A 134 6.24 -17.65 10.51
CA LEU A 134 7.46 -16.85 10.43
C LEU A 134 8.37 -17.06 11.66
N TYR A 135 7.77 -17.12 12.86
CA TYR A 135 8.51 -17.37 14.09
C TYR A 135 9.11 -18.79 14.14
N ILE A 136 8.31 -19.80 13.81
CA ILE A 136 8.68 -21.22 13.96
C ILE A 136 9.60 -21.68 12.84
N CYS A 137 9.34 -21.29 11.59
CA CYS A 137 10.01 -21.84 10.41
C CYS A 137 11.19 -21.00 9.91
N CYS A 138 11.39 -19.79 10.46
CA CYS A 138 12.40 -18.86 9.94
C CYS A 138 13.33 -18.25 11.00
N ASP A 139 13.39 -18.84 12.21
CA ASP A 139 14.29 -18.44 13.33
C ASP A 139 14.30 -16.93 13.63
N ALA A 140 13.16 -16.26 13.44
CA ALA A 140 13.04 -14.82 13.64
C ALA A 140 13.03 -14.53 15.15
N THR A 141 14.19 -14.27 15.76
CA THR A 141 14.31 -14.25 17.23
C THR A 141 14.47 -12.85 17.82
N GLN A 142 15.35 -11.98 17.28
CA GLN A 142 15.65 -10.71 17.96
C GLN A 142 14.63 -9.59 17.69
N THR A 143 14.19 -9.42 16.44
CA THR A 143 13.34 -8.28 16.03
C THR A 143 11.93 -8.70 15.60
N TYR A 144 11.61 -10.01 15.66
CA TYR A 144 10.30 -10.55 15.30
C TYR A 144 9.14 -9.84 16.02
N TRP A 145 9.25 -9.63 17.33
CA TRP A 145 8.19 -9.00 18.11
C TRP A 145 7.94 -7.55 17.69
N LEU A 146 8.98 -6.85 17.20
CA LEU A 146 8.86 -5.50 16.67
C LEU A 146 8.10 -5.50 15.33
N ALA A 147 8.44 -6.42 14.42
CA ALA A 147 7.71 -6.61 13.17
C ALA A 147 6.26 -7.05 13.42
N ALA A 148 6.02 -8.01 14.32
CA ALA A 148 4.69 -8.48 14.70
C ALA A 148 3.83 -7.35 15.29
N SER A 149 4.43 -6.51 16.15
CA SER A 149 3.77 -5.33 16.70
C SER A 149 3.43 -4.32 15.61
N ALA A 150 4.32 -4.11 14.63
CA ALA A 150 4.06 -3.22 13.50
C ALA A 150 2.92 -3.73 12.61
N VAL A 151 2.83 -5.05 12.36
CA VAL A 151 1.69 -5.67 11.66
C VAL A 151 0.40 -5.48 12.45
N ALA A 152 0.40 -5.75 13.75
CA ALA A 152 -0.77 -5.57 14.61
C ALA A 152 -1.25 -4.10 14.65
N LEU A 153 -0.31 -3.15 14.67
CA LEU A 153 -0.58 -1.71 14.70
C LEU A 153 -1.30 -1.21 13.44
N ILE A 154 -1.26 -1.94 12.32
CA ILE A 154 -2.04 -1.61 11.13
C ILE A 154 -3.54 -1.50 11.45
N ILE A 155 -4.08 -2.37 12.32
CA ILE A 155 -5.50 -2.41 12.68
C ILE A 155 -5.96 -1.08 13.32
N PRO A 156 -5.39 -0.64 14.46
CA PRO A 156 -5.80 0.61 15.07
C PRO A 156 -5.48 1.83 14.20
N LEU A 157 -4.38 1.83 13.42
CA LEU A 157 -4.10 2.92 12.48
C LEU A 157 -5.19 3.06 11.42
N PHE A 158 -5.65 1.94 10.86
CA PHE A 158 -6.74 1.94 9.89
C PHE A 158 -8.07 2.34 10.54
N ALA A 159 -8.33 1.87 11.77
CA ALA A 159 -9.52 2.26 12.52
C ALA A 159 -9.56 3.78 12.75
N VAL A 160 -8.48 4.39 13.25
CA VAL A 160 -8.37 5.84 13.46
C VAL A 160 -8.54 6.60 12.14
N TYR A 161 -7.89 6.15 11.06
CA TYR A 161 -8.07 6.70 9.72
C TYR A 161 -9.53 6.63 9.25
N ASN A 162 -10.25 5.55 9.57
CA ASN A 162 -11.64 5.39 9.19
C ASN A 162 -12.60 6.22 10.05
N LEU A 163 -12.26 6.48 11.31
CA LEU A 163 -13.04 7.33 12.23
C LEU A 163 -12.95 8.81 11.84
N TRP A 164 -11.75 9.32 11.55
CA TRP A 164 -11.54 10.73 11.25
C TRP A 164 -11.85 11.09 9.79
N ARG A 165 -13.15 11.15 9.42
CA ARG A 165 -13.62 11.47 8.06
C ARG A 165 -13.69 12.98 7.75
N THR A 166 -12.64 13.71 8.06
CA THR A 166 -12.53 15.14 7.71
C THR A 166 -11.51 15.37 6.60
N LYS A 167 -11.39 16.61 6.10
CA LYS A 167 -10.33 17.00 5.16
C LYS A 167 -8.91 16.69 5.67
N TRP A 168 -8.74 16.62 6.99
CA TRP A 168 -7.46 16.39 7.67
C TRP A 168 -7.04 14.92 7.71
N ASN A 169 -7.93 13.97 7.39
CA ASN A 169 -7.59 12.55 7.31
C ASN A 169 -6.41 12.26 6.35
N VAL A 170 -6.23 13.15 5.37
CA VAL A 170 -5.12 13.08 4.43
C VAL A 170 -3.75 13.15 5.11
N MET A 171 -3.65 13.73 6.31
CA MET A 171 -2.42 13.74 7.13
C MET A 171 -2.11 12.39 7.76
N LEU A 172 -3.12 11.53 7.96
CA LEU A 172 -2.96 10.18 8.51
C LEU A 172 -2.64 9.16 7.41
N TYR A 173 -2.95 9.50 6.16
CA TYR A 173 -2.71 8.62 5.01
C TYR A 173 -1.25 8.18 4.88
N PRO A 174 -0.22 9.03 5.04
CA PRO A 174 1.18 8.60 4.92
C PRO A 174 1.57 7.61 6.01
N VAL A 175 1.08 7.80 7.24
CA VAL A 175 1.32 6.89 8.38
C VAL A 175 0.67 5.53 8.11
N LEU A 176 -0.59 5.54 7.67
CA LEU A 176 -1.31 4.32 7.31
C LEU A 176 -0.69 3.62 6.08
N LEU A 177 -0.18 4.39 5.13
CA LEU A 177 0.48 3.84 3.96
C LEU A 177 1.82 3.24 4.36
N PHE A 178 2.61 3.91 5.19
CA PHE A 178 3.93 3.44 5.60
C PHE A 178 3.86 2.24 6.54
N SER A 179 2.79 2.10 7.32
CA SER A 179 2.60 0.96 8.24
C SER A 179 2.58 -0.40 7.53
N ARG A 180 2.24 -0.45 6.24
CA ARG A 180 2.35 -1.69 5.43
C ARG A 180 3.72 -1.90 4.77
N TYR A 181 4.67 -0.96 4.87
CA TYR A 181 6.03 -1.10 4.31
C TYR A 181 7.05 -1.36 5.41
N ILE A 182 6.91 -0.73 6.57
CA ILE A 182 7.89 -0.85 7.65
C ILE A 182 8.06 -2.26 8.23
N PRO A 183 7.05 -3.16 8.28
CA PRO A 183 7.22 -4.47 8.93
C PRO A 183 8.32 -5.35 8.31
N TYR A 184 8.61 -5.17 7.02
CA TYR A 184 9.67 -5.93 6.32
C TYR A 184 11.07 -5.56 6.81
N LEU A 185 11.31 -4.28 7.09
CA LEU A 185 12.59 -3.82 7.63
C LEU A 185 12.76 -4.22 9.09
N LEU A 186 11.67 -4.17 9.86
CA LEU A 186 11.69 -4.48 11.30
C LEU A 186 11.91 -5.97 11.60
N LEU A 187 12.03 -6.83 10.58
CA LEU A 187 12.50 -8.20 10.76
C LEU A 187 14.00 -8.32 10.93
N TYR A 188 14.75 -7.26 10.66
CA TYR A 188 16.21 -7.24 10.75
C TYR A 188 16.65 -6.07 11.60
N ASP A 189 17.89 -6.11 12.09
CA ASP A 189 18.49 -4.93 12.67
C ASP A 189 18.67 -3.89 11.56
N THR A 190 17.96 -2.77 11.68
CA THR A 190 17.78 -1.83 10.59
C THR A 190 18.16 -0.42 11.02
N SER A 191 18.88 0.28 10.14
CA SER A 191 19.26 1.67 10.36
C SER A 191 18.16 2.62 9.91
N TRP A 192 18.14 3.83 10.51
CA TRP A 192 17.22 4.90 10.10
C TRP A 192 17.34 5.25 8.60
N GLN A 193 18.51 5.02 8.02
CA GLN A 193 18.79 5.26 6.61
C GLN A 193 17.90 4.39 5.71
N TYR A 194 17.76 3.09 6.00
CA TYR A 194 16.87 2.20 5.23
C TYR A 194 15.40 2.57 5.41
N VAL A 195 15.00 2.97 6.62
CA VAL A 195 13.66 3.47 6.91
C VAL A 195 13.33 4.71 6.08
N ALA A 196 14.26 5.68 6.03
CA ALA A 196 14.10 6.89 5.23
C ALA A 196 14.04 6.59 3.73
N LEU A 197 14.96 5.75 3.23
CA LEU A 197 14.98 5.35 1.82
C LEU A 197 13.71 4.61 1.41
N LEU A 198 13.19 3.72 2.27
CA LEU A 198 11.92 3.05 2.03
C LEU A 198 10.75 4.04 2.01
N PHE A 199 10.68 4.95 2.98
CA PHE A 199 9.63 5.96 3.05
C PHE A 199 9.60 6.84 1.80
N PHE A 200 10.73 7.37 1.35
CA PHE A 200 10.77 8.24 0.18
C PHE A 200 10.65 7.48 -1.16
N SER A 201 10.83 6.16 -1.18
CA SER A 201 10.71 5.40 -2.44
C SER A 201 9.29 5.37 -2.99
N VAL A 202 8.27 5.22 -2.13
CA VAL A 202 6.87 5.07 -2.52
C VAL A 202 5.89 5.80 -1.59
N PRO A 203 5.91 5.60 -0.25
CA PRO A 203 5.02 6.33 0.65
C PRO A 203 5.08 7.86 0.53
N GLY A 204 6.28 8.43 0.46
CA GLY A 204 6.51 9.86 0.34
C GLY A 204 5.96 10.45 -0.96
N LEU A 205 6.20 9.78 -2.10
CA LEU A 205 5.58 10.14 -3.38
C LEU A 205 4.04 10.09 -3.29
N SER A 206 3.50 9.01 -2.75
CA SER A 206 2.06 8.78 -2.64
C SER A 206 1.38 9.80 -1.73
N MET A 207 2.08 10.27 -0.69
CA MET A 207 1.65 11.36 0.19
C MET A 207 1.50 12.66 -0.60
N LEU A 208 2.50 13.04 -1.40
CA LEU A 208 2.44 14.25 -2.23
C LEU A 208 1.29 14.17 -3.25
N GLU A 209 1.12 13.01 -3.89
CA GLU A 209 0.00 12.78 -4.81
C GLU A 209 -1.36 12.91 -4.09
N ARG A 210 -1.50 12.36 -2.89
CA ARG A 210 -2.76 12.42 -2.15
C ARG A 210 -3.11 13.86 -1.76
N TYR A 211 -2.15 14.68 -1.39
CA TYR A 211 -2.39 16.10 -1.08
C TYR A 211 -2.83 16.92 -2.29
N SER A 212 -2.52 16.48 -3.51
CA SER A 212 -2.96 17.14 -4.74
C SER A 212 -4.42 16.88 -5.12
N MET A 213 -5.06 15.85 -4.55
CA MET A 213 -6.41 15.48 -4.99
C MET A 213 -7.43 16.62 -4.75
N PRO A 214 -8.37 16.85 -5.70
CA PRO A 214 -9.32 17.97 -5.65
C PRO A 214 -10.12 18.07 -4.34
N ARG A 215 -10.38 16.93 -3.69
CA ARG A 215 -11.10 16.81 -2.43
C ARG A 215 -10.34 17.37 -1.21
N HIS A 216 -9.00 17.42 -1.25
CA HIS A 216 -8.16 17.81 -0.11
C HIS A 216 -7.69 19.27 -0.14
N ARG A 217 -7.81 19.95 -1.30
CA ARG A 217 -7.74 21.43 -1.47
C ARG A 217 -6.49 22.12 -0.87
N PHE A 218 -5.28 21.56 -1.00
CA PHE A 218 -4.06 22.34 -0.74
C PHE A 218 -3.63 23.11 -1.99
N ALA A 219 -3.65 24.45 -1.92
CA ALA A 219 -3.41 25.33 -3.07
C ALA A 219 -2.05 25.08 -3.74
N MET A 220 -0.98 24.89 -2.96
CA MET A 220 0.37 24.61 -3.46
C MET A 220 0.43 23.33 -4.30
N MET A 221 -0.32 22.30 -3.93
CA MET A 221 -0.29 21.01 -4.63
C MET A 221 -1.00 21.03 -5.98
N ARG A 222 -1.96 21.96 -6.18
CA ARG A 222 -2.60 22.16 -7.50
C ARG A 222 -1.64 22.71 -8.55
N TRP A 223 -0.63 23.48 -8.13
CA TRP A 223 0.40 23.96 -9.03
C TRP A 223 1.32 22.81 -9.49
N LEU A 224 1.62 21.88 -8.57
CA LEU A 224 2.53 20.77 -8.81
C LEU A 224 1.87 19.62 -9.59
N ILE A 225 0.58 19.34 -9.32
CA ILE A 225 -0.20 18.27 -9.95
C ILE A 225 -1.61 18.83 -10.25
N PRO A 226 -1.80 19.55 -11.36
CA PRO A 226 -3.06 20.20 -11.69
C PRO A 226 -4.18 19.20 -12.06
N ASP A 227 -3.83 18.07 -12.68
CA ASP A 227 -4.79 17.12 -13.25
C ASP A 227 -4.27 15.66 -13.23
N GLU A 228 -5.14 14.68 -13.50
CA GLU A 228 -4.77 13.25 -13.51
C GLU A 228 -3.67 12.90 -14.53
N GLN A 229 -3.62 13.57 -15.69
CA GLN A 229 -2.57 13.33 -16.70
C GLN A 229 -1.22 13.89 -16.22
N SER A 230 -1.23 14.95 -15.42
CA SER A 230 -0.01 15.52 -14.82
C SER A 230 0.66 14.59 -13.79
N LYS A 231 -0.08 13.66 -13.16
CA LYS A 231 0.48 12.72 -12.17
C LYS A 231 1.62 11.88 -12.72
N THR A 232 1.48 11.37 -13.96
CA THR A 232 2.53 10.55 -14.58
C THR A 232 3.82 11.34 -14.75
N ARG A 233 3.72 12.60 -15.21
CA ARG A 233 4.88 13.51 -15.33
C ARG A 233 5.49 13.82 -13.97
N PHE A 234 4.65 14.12 -12.98
CA PHE A 234 5.08 14.37 -11.60
C PHE A 234 5.90 13.22 -11.02
N ARG A 235 5.44 11.97 -11.19
CA ARG A 235 6.16 10.77 -10.74
C ARG A 235 7.56 10.67 -11.33
N VAL A 236 7.72 10.93 -12.64
CA VAL A 236 9.03 10.92 -13.30
C VAL A 236 9.94 12.01 -12.75
N ILE A 237 9.43 13.23 -12.59
CA ILE A 237 10.17 14.36 -12.01
C ILE A 237 10.60 14.03 -10.58
N TYR A 238 9.70 13.49 -9.76
CA TYR A 238 9.98 13.08 -8.39
C TYR A 238 11.16 12.12 -8.32
N TYR A 239 11.12 11.03 -9.07
CA TYR A 239 12.22 10.06 -9.06
C TYR A 239 13.51 10.63 -9.64
N THR A 240 13.43 11.54 -10.61
CA THR A 240 14.61 12.24 -11.14
C THR A 240 15.27 13.08 -10.05
N LEU A 241 14.49 13.88 -9.31
CA LEU A 241 14.99 14.69 -8.19
C LEU A 241 15.50 13.81 -7.04
N ALA A 242 14.82 12.71 -6.73
CA ALA A 242 15.27 11.76 -5.72
C ALA A 242 16.62 11.14 -6.09
N LEU A 243 16.82 10.73 -7.35
CA LEU A 243 18.09 10.22 -7.83
C LEU A 243 19.19 11.28 -7.77
N MET A 244 18.90 12.53 -8.15
CA MET A 244 19.86 13.64 -7.99
C MET A 244 20.25 13.83 -6.52
N ALA A 245 19.27 13.81 -5.60
CA ALA A 245 19.54 13.92 -4.16
C ALA A 245 20.40 12.75 -3.65
N LEU A 246 20.12 11.52 -4.08
CA LEU A 246 20.93 10.35 -3.72
C LEU A 246 22.35 10.44 -4.28
N MET A 247 22.54 10.98 -5.48
CA MET A 247 23.88 11.25 -6.03
C MET A 247 24.64 12.29 -5.22
N ILE A 248 23.98 13.36 -4.78
CA ILE A 248 24.59 14.36 -3.88
C ILE A 248 24.98 13.68 -2.55
N LEU A 249 24.10 12.86 -1.97
CA LEU A 249 24.41 12.12 -0.74
C LEU A 249 25.54 11.11 -0.93
N HIS A 250 25.65 10.48 -2.10
CA HIS A 250 26.79 9.63 -2.44
C HIS A 250 28.10 10.42 -2.40
N VAL A 251 28.15 11.58 -3.07
CA VAL A 251 29.36 12.41 -3.14
C VAL A 251 29.72 13.02 -1.77
N VAL A 252 28.74 13.50 -1.02
CA VAL A 252 28.97 14.25 0.23
C VAL A 252 29.14 13.32 1.45
N ARG A 253 28.41 12.21 1.50
CA ARG A 253 28.34 11.32 2.67
C ARG A 253 28.84 9.90 2.39
N GLY A 254 29.26 9.59 1.17
CA GLY A 254 29.69 8.25 0.80
C GLY A 254 28.55 7.23 0.78
N LEU A 255 27.29 7.67 0.61
CA LEU A 255 26.14 6.78 0.53
C LEU A 255 26.36 5.72 -0.57
N PRO A 256 26.28 4.41 -0.30
CA PRO A 256 26.53 3.40 -1.33
C PRO A 256 25.53 3.54 -2.50
N LEU A 257 26.04 3.63 -3.74
CA LEU A 257 25.21 3.80 -4.94
C LEU A 257 24.17 2.71 -5.12
N ILE A 258 24.46 1.49 -4.65
CA ILE A 258 23.53 0.36 -4.72
C ILE A 258 22.18 0.68 -4.06
N LEU A 259 22.16 1.53 -3.03
CA LEU A 259 20.93 1.92 -2.33
C LEU A 259 19.96 2.76 -3.18
N ALA A 260 20.43 3.30 -4.30
CA ALA A 260 19.59 3.98 -5.29
C ALA A 260 18.88 3.01 -6.25
N ALA A 261 19.18 1.71 -6.24
CA ALA A 261 18.64 0.77 -7.21
C ALA A 261 17.10 0.73 -7.28
N PRO A 262 16.33 0.70 -6.16
CA PRO A 262 14.87 0.79 -6.24
C PRO A 262 14.38 2.08 -6.91
N TYR A 263 15.06 3.21 -6.67
CA TYR A 263 14.72 4.49 -7.30
C TYR A 263 14.99 4.46 -8.80
N CYS A 264 16.12 3.90 -9.24
CA CYS A 264 16.45 3.74 -10.66
C CYS A 264 15.40 2.88 -11.38
N VAL A 265 15.05 1.74 -10.79
CA VAL A 265 14.07 0.81 -11.37
C VAL A 265 12.68 1.43 -11.42
N LEU A 266 12.24 2.09 -10.34
CA LEU A 266 10.95 2.79 -10.31
C LEU A 266 10.93 3.96 -11.30
N TRP A 267 12.01 4.72 -11.43
CA TRP A 267 12.15 5.79 -12.41
C TRP A 267 12.00 5.26 -13.85
N ALA A 268 12.75 4.21 -14.20
CA ALA A 268 12.67 3.57 -15.51
C ALA A 268 11.25 3.04 -15.79
N TYR A 269 10.62 2.41 -14.80
CA TYR A 269 9.24 1.97 -14.88
C TYR A 269 8.26 3.12 -15.15
N ARG A 270 8.44 4.28 -14.49
CA ARG A 270 7.58 5.46 -14.72
C ARG A 270 7.81 6.10 -16.08
N ILE A 271 9.04 6.13 -16.59
CA ILE A 271 9.32 6.56 -17.96
C ILE A 271 8.64 5.64 -18.96
N ALA A 272 8.77 4.33 -18.79
CA ALA A 272 8.13 3.36 -19.68
C ALA A 272 6.60 3.55 -19.73
N ILE A 273 5.94 3.75 -18.57
CA ILE A 273 4.52 4.10 -18.52
C ILE A 273 4.23 5.41 -19.25
N MET A 274 5.02 6.45 -19.00
CA MET A 274 4.81 7.77 -19.61
C MET A 274 4.88 7.68 -21.14
N LEU A 275 5.84 6.94 -21.68
CA LEU A 275 5.97 6.67 -23.11
C LEU A 275 4.80 5.84 -23.61
N TYR A 276 4.43 4.76 -22.91
CA TYR A 276 3.31 3.91 -23.28
C TYR A 276 1.99 4.70 -23.39
N VAL A 277 1.67 5.50 -22.37
CA VAL A 277 0.44 6.33 -22.34
C VAL A 277 0.44 7.40 -23.43
N ARG A 278 1.61 7.89 -23.85
CA ARG A 278 1.73 8.84 -24.96
C ARG A 278 1.40 8.22 -26.31
N HIS A 279 1.68 6.93 -26.49
CA HIS A 279 1.43 6.19 -27.74
C HIS A 279 0.09 5.44 -27.76
N HIS A 280 -0.43 5.07 -26.59
CA HIS A 280 -1.71 4.38 -26.43
C HIS A 280 -2.47 5.06 -25.28
N THR A 281 -3.61 5.68 -25.54
CA THR A 281 -4.50 6.19 -24.49
C THR A 281 -5.41 5.05 -24.02
N PRO A 282 -5.07 4.30 -22.96
CA PRO A 282 -5.89 3.18 -22.57
C PRO A 282 -7.13 3.74 -21.87
N ARG A 283 -8.33 3.38 -22.33
CA ARG A 283 -9.56 3.63 -21.56
C ARG A 283 -9.32 3.13 -20.12
N ASN A 284 -9.51 4.01 -19.14
CA ASN A 284 -9.43 3.73 -17.69
C ASN A 284 -8.05 3.54 -17.04
N TYR A 285 -6.91 3.87 -17.68
CA TYR A 285 -5.60 3.83 -16.99
C TYR A 285 -5.44 4.95 -15.95
N LEU A 286 -6.05 6.12 -16.19
CA LEU A 286 -5.96 7.30 -15.33
C LEU A 286 -7.03 7.36 -14.22
N ASN A 287 -7.97 6.40 -14.18
CA ASN A 287 -9.08 6.38 -13.21
C ASN A 287 -8.83 5.45 -12.01
N GLY A 288 -7.55 5.22 -11.64
CA GLY A 288 -7.13 4.34 -10.54
C GLY A 288 -6.53 5.10 -9.37
#